data_AF-A0A7L4CB13-F1
#
_entry.id   AF-A0A7L4CB13-F1
#
_cell.length_a   1.000
_cell.length_b   1.000
_cell.length_c   1.000
_cell.angle_alpha   90.00
_cell.angle_beta   90.00
_cell.angle_gamma   90.00
#
_symmetry.space_group_name_H-M   'P 1'
#
loop_
_entity.id
_entity.type
_entity.pdbx_description
1 polymer ?
#
loop_
_entity_poly.entity_id
_entity_poly.type
_entity_poly.pdbx_seq_one_letter_code
_entity_poly.pdbx_strand_id
1 'polypeptide(L)'
;QFFVFCHGLLQLSQLLVSGYLKSSISTIERRYGLSSQTSGLLASFNEVGNTLLIVFISYFGSRVHRPRFIGCGAILVSLAGFLMSLPHFITGPYEYDQSIASRKERKEKTTLCYLPRSCHEAPANLLETSTEQLFLWLIRERAQLVHSAAATKGRLNRNCKVPLCSFSSAGILFSVTVIGPGVAFMLGSAMLRFYVDIDKVTRDEVQLTNKDPRWVGAWWLGFLVAASLVALSAVPYFFFPREMPEEVGEVLFLLCLSDFPLVLLRNLRHPVYLLVVLAQVNLSAMVAGLATFMGKFLERQFSLTASLANMIIGAVNIPGAMVGIVVGGAILKRFQMSLRQCSAMCVLGMFLCLLMAFPLLFLGCPTQKVAGVTYSESSEFGHHSLECNLQCNCPEKAFNPICGSNDVEYISPCSAGCRVVNINEDNNSVLNYTNCSCISENGLSGSAKPGTCGTGCSHLFLPFVVLSCLAGILASTSHTPSFMLILRSIQPEDKSFAVGIQFMLLRVLAWMPGPVLYGSAIDTTCILWEKKCDRKAACRYYDNNLFRQRYLGLQFFFEVGAF
;
A
#
# COMPACT_ATOMS: atom_id res chain seq x y z
N GLN A 1 -3.14 8.23 33.50
CA GLN A 1 -3.92 7.26 32.70
C GLN A 1 -4.66 7.94 31.54
N PHE A 2 -5.43 9.01 31.77
CA PHE A 2 -6.11 9.76 30.69
C PHE A 2 -5.19 10.24 29.54
N PHE A 3 -4.04 10.85 29.85
CA PHE A 3 -3.06 11.26 28.82
C PHE A 3 -2.57 10.08 27.95
N VAL A 4 -2.36 8.90 28.55
CA VAL A 4 -1.91 7.69 27.83
C VAL A 4 -3.01 7.19 26.89
N PHE A 5 -4.27 7.27 27.32
CA PHE A 5 -5.42 6.95 26.47
C PHE A 5 -5.53 7.92 25.28
N CYS A 6 -5.46 9.24 25.52
CA CYS A 6 -5.47 10.24 24.44
C CYS A 6 -4.30 10.02 23.46
N HIS A 7 -3.11 9.71 23.97
CA HIS A 7 -1.96 9.43 23.13
C HIS A 7 -2.12 8.13 22.34
N GLY A 8 -2.67 7.07 22.93
CA GLY A 8 -2.99 5.83 22.22
C GLY A 8 -3.99 6.07 21.10
N LEU A 9 -5.05 6.85 21.35
CA LEU A 9 -6.04 7.18 20.33
C LEU A 9 -5.44 8.02 19.20
N LEU A 10 -4.64 9.04 19.52
CA LEU A 10 -3.93 9.84 18.54
C LEU A 10 -3.00 8.97 17.67
N GLN A 11 -2.21 8.10 18.31
CA GLN A 11 -1.32 7.16 17.65
C GLN A 11 -2.07 6.23 16.67
N LEU A 12 -3.18 5.66 17.13
CA LEU A 12 -4.04 4.81 16.32
C LEU A 12 -4.57 5.57 15.10
N SER A 13 -5.11 6.78 15.31
CA SER A 13 -5.69 7.60 14.24
C SER A 13 -4.65 8.02 13.19
N GLN A 14 -3.40 8.29 13.59
CA GLN A 14 -2.32 8.60 12.67
C GLN A 14 -1.90 7.38 11.83
N LEU A 15 -1.85 6.20 12.45
CA LEU A 15 -1.58 4.94 11.77
C LEU A 15 -2.70 4.56 10.79
N LEU A 16 -3.96 4.90 11.10
CA LEU A 16 -5.08 4.74 10.17
C LEU A 16 -4.84 5.50 8.87
N VAL A 17 -4.39 6.75 8.94
CA VAL A 17 -4.09 7.55 7.74
C VAL A 17 -3.00 6.90 6.89
N SER A 18 -1.86 6.51 7.50
CA SER A 18 -0.73 5.91 6.77
C SER A 18 -1.10 4.55 6.16
N GLY A 19 -1.76 3.68 6.94
CA GLY A 19 -2.18 2.38 6.45
C GLY A 19 -3.27 2.47 5.38
N TYR A 20 -4.17 3.44 5.49
CA TYR A 20 -5.24 3.64 4.52
C TYR A 20 -4.70 4.08 3.15
N LEU A 21 -3.67 4.94 3.12
CA LEU A 21 -2.95 5.28 1.89
C LEU A 21 -2.46 4.00 1.20
N LYS A 22 -1.74 3.12 1.92
CA LYS A 22 -1.22 1.86 1.37
C LYS A 22 -2.34 0.95 0.83
N SER A 23 -3.46 0.84 1.55
CA SER A 23 -4.60 0.02 1.11
C SER A 23 -5.33 0.55 -0.14
N SER A 24 -5.17 1.83 -0.48
CA SER A 24 -5.88 2.48 -1.59
C SER A 24 -5.00 2.77 -2.82
N ILE A 25 -3.69 2.45 -2.76
CA ILE A 25 -2.74 2.72 -3.85
C ILE A 25 -3.23 2.21 -5.21
N SER A 26 -3.65 0.94 -5.30
CA SER A 26 -4.08 0.34 -6.58
C SER A 26 -5.26 1.08 -7.20
N THR A 27 -6.16 1.64 -6.39
CA THR A 27 -7.31 2.42 -6.86
C THR A 27 -6.95 3.84 -7.27
N ILE A 28 -6.02 4.48 -6.55
CA ILE A 28 -5.48 5.81 -6.89
C ILE A 28 -4.71 5.73 -8.21
N GLU A 29 -3.88 4.70 -8.38
CA GLU A 29 -3.16 4.40 -9.63
C GLU A 29 -4.11 4.28 -10.81
N ARG A 30 -5.20 3.50 -10.68
CA ARG A 30 -6.21 3.33 -11.73
C ARG A 30 -6.91 4.64 -12.08
N ARG A 31 -7.30 5.45 -11.08
CA ARG A 31 -8.00 6.74 -11.31
C ARG A 31 -7.10 7.75 -12.01
N TYR A 32 -5.90 7.97 -11.47
CA TYR A 32 -5.02 9.05 -11.93
C TYR A 32 -4.02 8.62 -13.00
N GLY A 33 -3.89 7.32 -13.27
CA GLY A 33 -2.94 6.82 -14.25
C GLY A 33 -1.49 6.83 -13.75
N LEU A 34 -1.26 6.65 -12.46
CA LEU A 34 0.08 6.66 -11.87
C LEU A 34 0.81 5.34 -12.13
N SER A 35 2.13 5.41 -12.33
CA SER A 35 2.98 4.23 -12.33
C SER A 35 3.13 3.66 -10.90
N SER A 36 3.50 2.39 -10.79
CA SER A 36 3.71 1.77 -9.48
C SER A 36 4.94 2.34 -8.78
N GLN A 37 5.97 2.74 -9.55
CA GLN A 37 7.15 3.42 -9.01
C GLN A 37 6.78 4.76 -8.37
N THR A 38 5.99 5.60 -9.05
CA THR A 38 5.54 6.91 -8.52
C THR A 38 4.67 6.72 -7.28
N SER A 39 3.79 5.72 -7.28
CA SER A 39 2.94 5.41 -6.12
C SER A 39 3.74 4.81 -4.94
N GLY A 40 4.81 4.07 -5.23
CA GLY A 40 5.75 3.59 -4.22
C GLY A 40 6.51 4.74 -3.57
N LEU A 41 6.97 5.70 -4.38
CA LEU A 41 7.58 6.93 -3.91
C LEU A 41 6.63 7.77 -3.03
N LEU A 42 5.35 7.83 -3.42
CA LEU A 42 4.27 8.46 -2.67
C LEU A 42 4.15 7.87 -1.26
N ALA A 43 4.10 6.53 -1.16
CA ALA A 43 4.01 5.81 0.10
C ALA A 43 5.27 5.98 0.97
N SER A 44 6.45 6.02 0.34
CA SER A 44 7.73 6.22 1.01
C SER A 44 7.87 7.61 1.62
N PHE A 45 7.47 8.67 0.92
CA PHE A 45 7.55 10.03 1.46
C PHE A 45 6.69 10.22 2.72
N ASN A 46 5.52 9.57 2.79
CA ASN A 46 4.68 9.57 3.97
C ASN A 46 5.39 9.02 5.23
N GLU A 47 6.36 8.12 5.06
CA GLU A 47 7.10 7.54 6.18
C GLU A 47 8.41 8.29 6.49
N VAL A 48 9.09 8.84 5.47
CA VAL A 48 10.40 9.48 5.59
C VAL A 48 10.30 10.95 6.01
N GLY A 49 9.22 11.65 5.60
CA GLY A 49 9.00 13.06 5.94
C GLY A 49 9.11 13.34 7.44
N ASN A 50 8.76 12.37 8.28
CA ASN A 50 8.81 12.48 9.73
C ASN A 50 10.24 12.59 10.28
N THR A 51 11.22 11.95 9.65
CA THR A 51 12.56 11.77 10.24
C THR A 51 13.30 13.10 10.41
N LEU A 52 13.25 13.98 9.42
CA LEU A 52 13.89 15.31 9.49
C LEU A 52 13.17 16.22 10.50
N LEU A 53 11.85 16.18 10.51
CA LEU A 53 11.05 17.01 11.41
C LEU A 53 11.16 16.58 12.88
N ILE A 54 11.41 15.31 13.18
CA ILE A 54 11.65 14.84 14.55
C ILE A 54 12.84 15.57 15.18
N VAL A 55 13.90 15.86 14.42
CA VAL A 55 15.07 16.61 14.94
C VAL A 55 14.67 18.04 15.31
N PHE A 56 13.96 18.73 14.42
CA PHE A 56 13.46 20.10 14.66
C PHE A 56 12.45 20.16 15.81
N ILE A 57 11.50 19.23 15.85
CA ILE A 57 10.45 19.15 16.87
C ILE A 57 11.03 18.80 18.24
N SER A 58 12.06 17.95 18.29
CA SER A 58 12.71 17.61 19.57
C SER A 58 13.43 18.83 20.16
N TYR A 59 14.00 19.70 19.32
CA TYR A 59 14.58 20.96 19.76
C TYR A 59 13.52 21.93 20.30
N PHE A 60 12.57 22.34 19.44
CA PHE A 60 11.58 23.36 19.77
C PHE A 60 10.55 22.88 20.79
N GLY A 61 10.20 21.60 20.75
CA GLY A 61 9.24 20.94 21.65
C GLY A 61 9.64 21.00 23.12
N SER A 62 10.93 21.10 23.42
CA SER A 62 11.42 21.26 24.79
C SER A 62 11.13 22.64 25.40
N ARG A 63 10.96 23.66 24.54
CA ARG A 63 10.82 25.09 24.92
C ARG A 63 9.39 25.62 24.88
N VAL A 64 8.45 24.83 24.38
CA VAL A 64 7.04 25.22 24.19
C VAL A 64 6.11 24.39 25.07
N HIS A 65 4.85 24.81 25.16
CA HIS A 65 3.80 24.07 25.85
C HIS A 65 3.56 22.71 25.18
N ARG A 66 4.24 21.65 25.65
CA ARG A 66 4.33 20.32 25.01
C ARG A 66 2.98 19.73 24.57
N PRO A 67 1.93 19.68 25.43
CA PRO A 67 0.62 19.17 25.01
C PRO A 67 0.01 19.96 23.84
N ARG A 68 0.02 21.30 23.88
CA ARG A 68 -0.49 22.15 22.80
C ARG A 68 0.31 21.99 21.51
N PHE A 69 1.63 21.83 21.60
CA PHE A 69 2.46 21.58 20.42
C PHE A 69 2.10 20.24 19.75
N ILE A 70 1.88 19.19 20.54
CA ILE A 70 1.37 17.90 20.05
C ILE A 70 -0.01 18.06 19.41
N GLY A 71 -0.92 18.80 20.06
CA GLY A 71 -2.24 19.12 19.54
C GLY A 71 -2.18 19.86 18.20
N CYS A 72 -1.37 20.91 18.08
CA CYS A 72 -1.16 21.65 16.83
C CYS A 72 -0.62 20.75 15.71
N GLY A 73 0.37 19.90 16.00
CA GLY A 73 0.88 18.93 15.03
C GLY A 73 -0.19 17.92 14.58
N ALA A 74 -1.03 17.44 15.50
CA ALA A 74 -2.14 16.57 15.16
C ALA A 74 -3.19 17.25 14.26
N ILE A 75 -3.49 18.54 14.50
CA ILE A 75 -4.37 19.33 13.64
C ILE A 75 -3.76 19.50 12.24
N LEU A 76 -2.45 19.75 12.12
CA LEU A 76 -1.77 19.80 10.82
C LEU A 76 -1.88 18.45 10.07
N VAL A 77 -1.67 17.34 10.77
CA VAL A 77 -1.84 15.99 10.20
C VAL A 77 -3.27 15.74 9.74
N SER A 78 -4.26 16.22 10.49
CA SER A 78 -5.69 16.14 10.12
C SER A 78 -6.01 17.01 8.90
N LEU A 79 -5.51 18.24 8.84
CA LEU A 79 -5.66 19.12 7.68
C LEU A 79 -5.08 18.47 6.42
N ALA A 80 -3.86 17.95 6.51
CA ALA A 80 -3.27 17.19 5.42
C ALA A 80 -4.07 15.91 5.09
N GLY A 81 -4.70 15.31 6.11
CA GLY A 81 -5.77 14.31 6.06
C GLY A 81 -6.81 14.64 5.01
N PHE A 82 -7.51 15.74 5.24
CA PHE A 82 -8.54 16.28 4.36
C PHE A 82 -7.98 16.66 2.99
N LEU A 83 -6.78 17.24 2.93
CA LEU A 83 -6.14 17.60 1.67
C LEU A 83 -5.86 16.38 0.77
N MET A 84 -5.63 15.18 1.30
CA MET A 84 -5.53 13.98 0.44
C MET A 84 -6.84 13.59 -0.24
N SER A 85 -7.99 13.94 0.35
CA SER A 85 -9.29 13.71 -0.30
C SER A 85 -9.62 14.79 -1.35
N LEU A 86 -8.97 15.94 -1.28
CA LEU A 86 -9.24 17.11 -2.13
C LEU A 86 -9.19 16.84 -3.65
N PRO A 87 -8.23 16.04 -4.18
CA PRO A 87 -8.17 15.75 -5.61
C PRO A 87 -9.45 15.14 -6.17
N HIS A 88 -10.21 14.37 -5.37
CA HIS A 88 -11.50 13.83 -5.81
C HIS A 88 -12.56 14.92 -6.04
N PHE A 89 -12.60 15.95 -5.20
CA PHE A 89 -13.58 17.04 -5.29
C PHE A 89 -13.21 18.05 -6.38
N ILE A 90 -11.92 18.25 -6.64
CA ILE A 90 -11.44 19.15 -7.71
C ILE A 90 -11.54 18.48 -9.08
N THR A 91 -11.33 17.17 -9.17
CA THR A 91 -11.43 16.45 -10.44
C THR A 91 -12.87 16.15 -10.85
N GLY A 92 -13.11 16.16 -12.16
CA GLY A 92 -14.38 15.73 -12.75
C GLY A 92 -14.74 14.28 -12.40
N PRO A 93 -15.96 13.84 -12.77
CA PRO A 93 -16.37 12.45 -12.60
C PRO A 93 -15.40 11.49 -13.32
N TYR A 94 -15.21 10.31 -12.76
CA TYR A 94 -14.38 9.26 -13.35
C TYR A 94 -15.05 8.72 -14.60
N GLU A 95 -14.49 9.07 -15.75
CA GLU A 95 -14.92 8.53 -17.03
C GLU A 95 -14.32 7.13 -17.22
N TYR A 96 -15.20 6.17 -17.49
CA TYR A 96 -14.85 4.82 -17.91
C TYR A 96 -15.55 4.53 -19.24
N ASP A 97 -14.95 3.68 -20.06
CA ASP A 97 -15.60 3.26 -21.31
C ASP A 97 -16.86 2.47 -20.98
N GLN A 98 -18.02 3.11 -21.14
CA GLN A 98 -19.31 2.48 -20.92
C GLN A 98 -19.58 1.42 -22.00
N SER A 99 -20.23 0.32 -21.63
CA SER A 99 -20.95 -0.49 -22.61
C SER A 99 -22.00 0.40 -23.28
N ILE A 100 -22.08 0.34 -24.62
CA ILE A 100 -22.93 1.17 -25.50
C ILE A 100 -24.43 1.18 -25.10
N ALA A 101 -24.83 0.28 -24.21
CA ALA A 101 -26.13 0.19 -23.54
C ALA A 101 -26.62 1.51 -22.87
N SER A 102 -25.72 2.37 -22.41
CA SER A 102 -26.06 3.61 -21.68
C SER A 102 -26.46 4.80 -22.57
N ARG A 103 -26.31 4.70 -23.91
CA ARG A 103 -26.70 5.77 -24.85
C ARG A 103 -27.99 5.42 -25.62
N LYS A 104 -28.94 4.75 -24.98
CA LYS A 104 -30.20 4.33 -25.65
C LYS A 104 -31.18 5.49 -25.92
N GLU A 105 -30.89 6.73 -25.50
CA GLU A 105 -31.80 7.88 -25.72
C GLU A 105 -31.32 8.98 -26.68
N ARG A 106 -30.23 8.80 -27.45
CA ARG A 106 -29.92 9.81 -28.49
C ARG A 106 -29.46 9.22 -29.82
N LYS A 107 -30.48 8.88 -30.62
CA LYS A 107 -30.56 8.75 -32.10
C LYS A 107 -29.84 7.56 -32.77
N GLU A 108 -30.71 6.73 -33.38
CA GLU A 108 -30.62 5.94 -34.63
C GLU A 108 -29.27 5.40 -35.15
N LYS A 109 -29.29 4.09 -35.45
CA LYS A 109 -28.26 3.24 -36.11
C LYS A 109 -27.01 2.95 -35.28
N THR A 110 -27.13 1.88 -34.48
CA THR A 110 -26.04 1.17 -33.80
C THR A 110 -25.01 0.65 -34.81
N THR A 111 -23.91 1.39 -34.94
CA THR A 111 -22.65 0.88 -35.48
C THR A 111 -21.58 1.23 -34.45
N LEU A 112 -20.90 0.22 -33.91
CA LEU A 112 -19.86 0.31 -32.86
C LEU A 112 -18.57 1.05 -33.30
N CYS A 113 -18.61 1.78 -34.41
CA CYS A 113 -17.47 2.48 -34.99
C CYS A 113 -17.73 3.98 -34.90
N TYR A 114 -16.99 4.69 -34.06
CA TYR A 114 -16.97 6.15 -34.03
C TYR A 114 -15.63 6.69 -34.52
N LEU A 115 -15.69 7.81 -35.25
CA LEU A 115 -14.55 8.61 -35.66
C LEU A 115 -13.73 9.10 -34.45
N PRO A 116 -12.41 9.34 -34.64
CA PRO A 116 -11.55 9.81 -33.56
C PRO A 116 -12.02 11.18 -33.07
N ARG A 117 -12.30 11.28 -31.77
CA ARG A 117 -12.40 12.56 -31.07
C ARG A 117 -10.97 13.12 -31.04
N SER A 118 -10.73 14.17 -31.80
CA SER A 118 -9.54 15.00 -31.63
C SER A 118 -9.45 15.40 -30.16
N CYS A 119 -8.25 15.34 -29.59
CA CYS A 119 -7.98 15.97 -28.31
C CYS A 119 -8.35 17.44 -28.49
N HIS A 120 -9.51 17.87 -27.98
CA HIS A 120 -9.71 19.28 -27.76
C HIS A 120 -8.64 19.68 -26.77
N GLU A 121 -7.73 20.54 -27.20
CA GLU A 121 -6.90 21.36 -26.33
C GLU A 121 -7.85 22.01 -25.32
N ALA A 122 -7.93 21.41 -24.12
CA ALA A 122 -8.38 22.17 -22.97
C ALA A 122 -7.42 23.36 -22.85
N PRO A 123 -7.91 24.58 -22.62
CA PRO A 123 -7.04 25.74 -22.55
C PRO A 123 -5.96 25.47 -21.50
N ALA A 124 -4.71 25.52 -21.93
CA ALA A 124 -3.49 25.19 -21.18
C ALA A 124 -3.23 26.08 -19.94
N ASN A 125 -4.24 26.79 -19.43
CA ASN A 125 -4.08 27.89 -18.48
C ASN A 125 -4.97 27.83 -17.23
N LEU A 126 -5.66 26.71 -16.93
CA LEU A 126 -6.34 26.55 -15.64
C LEU A 126 -6.00 25.20 -15.00
N LEU A 127 -4.93 25.23 -14.20
CA LEU A 127 -4.53 24.22 -13.20
C LEU A 127 -3.87 22.91 -13.70
N GLU A 128 -3.06 22.95 -14.75
CA GLU A 128 -2.05 21.91 -15.06
C GLU A 128 -0.76 22.06 -14.19
N THR A 129 -0.88 22.48 -12.93
CA THR A 129 0.10 22.08 -11.91
C THR A 129 -0.11 20.59 -11.68
N SER A 130 0.82 19.75 -12.17
CA SER A 130 0.61 18.31 -12.26
C SER A 130 0.01 17.75 -10.98
N THR A 131 -1.07 16.98 -11.09
CA THR A 131 -1.73 16.31 -9.95
C THR A 131 -0.70 15.53 -9.13
N GLU A 132 0.35 15.02 -9.78
CA GLU A 132 1.57 14.46 -9.17
C GLU A 132 2.33 15.45 -8.28
N GLN A 133 2.62 16.68 -8.75
CA GLN A 133 3.23 17.74 -7.94
C GLN A 133 2.30 18.20 -6.80
N LEU A 134 0.98 18.23 -7.01
CA LEU A 134 0.03 18.53 -5.95
C LEU A 134 0.02 17.43 -4.88
N PHE A 135 -0.05 16.15 -5.27
CA PHE A 135 0.06 15.02 -4.34
C PHE A 135 1.41 14.99 -3.62
N LEU A 136 2.52 15.23 -4.33
CA LEU A 136 3.86 15.31 -3.75
C LEU A 136 4.02 16.53 -2.81
N TRP A 137 3.40 17.67 -3.12
CA TRP A 137 3.38 18.86 -2.27
C TRP A 137 2.50 18.67 -1.03
N LEU A 138 1.32 18.06 -1.18
CA LEU A 138 0.39 17.71 -0.10
C LEU A 138 0.98 16.63 0.84
N ILE A 139 1.89 15.79 0.35
CA ILE A 139 2.65 14.81 1.15
C ILE A 139 3.89 15.43 1.79
N ARG A 140 4.54 16.38 1.10
CA ARG A 140 5.65 17.18 1.65
C ARG A 140 5.23 17.96 2.91
N GLU A 141 3.97 18.34 3.01
CA GLU A 141 3.35 18.97 4.19
C GLU A 141 2.92 17.96 5.29
N ARG A 142 2.89 16.64 5.01
CA ARG A 142 2.64 15.59 6.02
C ARG A 142 3.90 15.19 6.78
N ALA A 143 4.58 16.20 7.30
CA ALA A 143 5.47 16.08 8.42
C ALA A 143 4.71 15.56 9.66
N GLN A 144 4.44 14.26 9.72
CA GLN A 144 3.74 13.66 10.84
C GLN A 144 4.57 13.82 12.12
N LEU A 145 4.08 14.72 12.96
CA LEU A 145 4.35 14.82 14.38
C LEU A 145 3.81 13.58 15.09
N VAL A 146 4.59 13.04 16.04
CA VAL A 146 4.21 11.99 17.01
C VAL A 146 4.33 10.53 16.52
N HIS A 147 5.54 10.11 16.13
CA HIS A 147 5.95 8.71 16.32
C HIS A 147 7.20 8.54 17.19
N SER A 148 7.71 9.62 17.80
CA SER A 148 8.94 9.60 18.60
C SER A 148 8.84 10.29 19.95
N ALA A 149 7.71 10.94 20.29
CA ALA A 149 7.56 11.62 21.59
C ALA A 149 7.26 10.68 22.78
N ALA A 150 7.23 9.36 22.57
CA ALA A 150 7.14 8.38 23.66
C ALA A 150 8.52 7.87 24.12
N ALA A 151 9.62 8.20 23.43
CA ALA A 151 10.91 7.56 23.65
C ALA A 151 12.04 8.53 24.07
N THR A 152 11.81 9.42 25.03
CA THR A 152 12.94 9.91 25.86
C THR A 152 12.46 10.55 27.17
N LYS A 153 12.33 9.73 28.21
CA LYS A 153 12.61 10.14 29.59
C LYS A 153 13.49 9.06 30.22
N GLY A 154 14.76 9.10 29.89
CA GLY A 154 15.80 8.32 30.54
C GLY A 154 16.81 9.27 31.13
N ARG A 155 16.63 9.66 32.40
CA ARG A 155 17.68 10.35 33.14
C ARG A 155 18.73 9.32 33.55
N LEU A 156 19.93 9.51 33.03
CA LEU A 156 21.17 8.95 33.54
C LEU A 156 21.36 9.52 34.96
N ASN A 157 21.05 8.73 35.98
CA ASN A 157 21.60 8.93 37.32
C ASN A 157 22.11 7.57 37.83
N ARG A 158 23.39 7.51 38.20
CA ARG A 158 24.15 6.26 38.45
C ARG A 158 23.70 5.45 39.67
N ASN A 159 22.62 5.81 40.37
CA ASN A 159 22.25 5.16 41.65
C ASN A 159 20.73 5.02 41.90
N CYS A 160 19.90 4.81 40.88
CA CYS A 160 18.49 4.47 41.10
C CYS A 160 18.10 3.15 40.43
N LYS A 161 17.70 2.18 41.27
CA LYS A 161 16.84 1.06 40.89
C LYS A 161 15.61 1.62 40.17
N VAL A 162 15.49 1.23 38.91
CA VAL A 162 14.45 1.60 37.97
C VAL A 162 13.07 1.25 38.54
N PRO A 163 12.11 2.17 38.47
CA PRO A 163 10.88 1.80 37.78
C PRO A 163 10.55 2.85 36.73
N LEU A 164 10.55 2.39 35.48
CA LEU A 164 9.66 2.84 34.42
C LEU A 164 8.32 3.22 35.08
N CYS A 165 7.80 4.43 34.84
CA CYS A 165 6.40 4.71 35.12
C CYS A 165 5.54 3.75 34.27
N SER A 166 5.19 2.63 34.93
CA SER A 166 4.47 1.44 34.50
C SER A 166 4.83 0.85 33.13
N PHE A 167 5.48 -0.32 33.13
CA PHE A 167 5.55 -1.27 32.02
C PHE A 167 4.20 -1.43 31.26
N SER A 168 3.08 -1.23 31.96
CA SER A 168 1.73 -1.21 31.38
C SER A 168 1.50 -0.11 30.33
N SER A 169 1.98 1.13 30.53
CA SER A 169 1.69 2.25 29.61
C SER A 169 2.48 2.18 28.29
N ALA A 170 3.74 1.74 28.36
CA ALA A 170 4.55 1.50 27.17
C ALA A 170 4.06 0.29 26.36
N GLY A 171 3.60 -0.76 27.04
CA GLY A 171 2.97 -1.91 26.41
C GLY A 171 1.71 -1.53 25.62
N ILE A 172 0.83 -0.71 26.20
CA ILE A 172 -0.40 -0.24 25.53
C ILE A 172 -0.07 0.52 24.23
N LEU A 173 0.90 1.43 24.26
CA LEU A 173 1.30 2.19 23.08
C LEU A 173 1.90 1.29 21.99
N PHE A 174 2.72 0.33 22.37
CA PHE A 174 3.28 -0.65 21.42
C PHE A 174 2.17 -1.51 20.79
N SER A 175 1.19 -1.98 21.59
CA SER A 175 0.04 -2.73 21.07
C SER A 175 -0.78 -1.91 20.08
N VAL A 176 -0.99 -0.62 20.33
CA VAL A 176 -1.66 0.28 19.38
C VAL A 176 -0.89 0.37 18.06
N THR A 177 0.43 0.47 18.11
CA THR A 177 1.27 0.52 16.89
C THR A 177 1.14 -0.72 16.04
N VAL A 178 0.99 -1.89 16.67
CA VAL A 178 0.86 -3.17 15.99
C VAL A 178 -0.57 -3.36 15.42
N ILE A 179 -1.61 -2.93 16.14
CA ILE A 179 -3.01 -3.07 15.71
C ILE A 179 -3.39 -2.05 14.62
N GLY A 180 -2.83 -0.84 14.66
CA GLY A 180 -3.21 0.27 13.80
C GLY A 180 -3.24 -0.05 12.30
N PRO A 181 -2.18 -0.64 11.72
CA PRO A 181 -2.17 -1.07 10.32
C PRO A 181 -3.33 -2.02 9.99
N GLY A 182 -3.64 -3.00 10.85
CA GLY A 182 -4.73 -3.96 10.62
C GLY A 182 -6.08 -3.27 10.48
N VAL A 183 -6.38 -2.35 11.40
CA VAL A 183 -7.61 -1.54 11.36
C VAL A 183 -7.64 -0.65 10.11
N ALA A 184 -6.50 -0.10 9.68
CA ALA A 184 -6.41 0.72 8.48
C ALA A 184 -6.75 -0.05 7.20
N PHE A 185 -6.22 -1.27 7.05
CA PHE A 185 -6.54 -2.15 5.93
C PHE A 185 -7.99 -2.61 5.95
N MET A 186 -8.57 -2.86 7.12
CA MET A 186 -10.01 -3.15 7.24
C MET A 186 -10.89 -1.95 6.85
N LEU A 187 -10.50 -0.73 7.23
CA LEU A 187 -11.17 0.49 6.77
C LEU A 187 -11.05 0.61 5.24
N GLY A 188 -9.88 0.32 4.67
CA GLY A 188 -9.67 0.18 3.22
C GLY A 188 -10.64 -0.80 2.57
N SER A 189 -10.77 -2.00 3.14
CA SER A 189 -11.72 -3.01 2.65
C SER A 189 -13.16 -2.52 2.64
N ALA A 190 -13.60 -1.81 3.68
CA ALA A 190 -14.96 -1.31 3.78
C ALA A 190 -15.23 -0.17 2.77
N MET A 191 -14.35 0.81 2.69
CA MET A 191 -14.56 2.00 1.85
C MET A 191 -14.45 1.69 0.35
N LEU A 192 -13.54 0.81 -0.05
CA LEU A 192 -13.31 0.47 -1.48
C LEU A 192 -14.42 -0.39 -2.10
N ARG A 193 -15.42 -0.83 -1.32
CA ARG A 193 -16.64 -1.47 -1.82
C ARG A 193 -17.62 -0.49 -2.45
N PHE A 194 -17.51 0.81 -2.12
CA PHE A 194 -18.33 1.85 -2.72
C PHE A 194 -17.65 2.39 -3.98
N TYR A 195 -18.46 2.74 -4.97
CA TYR A 195 -17.98 3.35 -6.21
C TYR A 195 -17.39 4.73 -5.93
N VAL A 196 -16.36 5.11 -6.68
CA VAL A 196 -15.57 6.31 -6.40
C VAL A 196 -16.37 7.62 -6.41
N ASP A 197 -17.34 7.77 -7.32
CA ASP A 197 -18.15 8.99 -7.44
C ASP A 197 -19.58 8.80 -6.90
N ILE A 198 -19.71 8.12 -5.75
CA ILE A 198 -20.98 7.95 -5.04
C ILE A 198 -21.66 9.27 -4.64
N ASP A 199 -20.90 10.37 -4.60
CA ASP A 199 -21.36 11.73 -4.32
C ASP A 199 -21.88 12.47 -5.57
N LYS A 200 -21.48 12.05 -6.78
CA LYS A 200 -21.83 12.73 -8.05
C LYS A 200 -22.81 11.94 -8.91
N VAL A 201 -22.86 10.62 -8.78
CA VAL A 201 -23.61 9.72 -9.67
C VAL A 201 -24.49 8.78 -8.86
N THR A 202 -25.76 8.63 -9.28
CA THR A 202 -26.71 7.69 -8.66
C THR A 202 -26.34 6.24 -8.98
N ARG A 203 -26.55 5.32 -8.02
CA ARG A 203 -26.16 3.91 -8.17
C ARG A 203 -26.79 3.23 -9.39
N ASP A 204 -27.99 3.65 -9.78
CA ASP A 204 -28.73 3.08 -10.90
C ASP A 204 -28.11 3.42 -12.27
N GLU A 205 -27.26 4.45 -12.34
CA GLU A 205 -26.52 4.83 -13.54
C GLU A 205 -25.19 4.05 -13.68
N VAL A 206 -24.71 3.43 -12.60
CA VAL A 206 -23.43 2.73 -12.56
C VAL A 206 -23.62 1.25 -12.89
N GLN A 207 -23.38 0.89 -14.15
CA GLN A 207 -23.43 -0.51 -14.64
C GLN A 207 -22.22 -1.38 -14.21
N LEU A 208 -21.38 -0.90 -13.29
CA LEU A 208 -20.16 -1.58 -12.86
C LEU A 208 -20.38 -2.32 -11.53
N THR A 209 -19.80 -3.51 -11.43
CA THR A 209 -19.69 -4.24 -10.16
C THR A 209 -18.27 -4.15 -9.62
N ASN A 210 -18.08 -4.39 -8.32
CA ASN A 210 -16.74 -4.37 -7.69
C ASN A 210 -15.77 -5.46 -8.18
N LYS A 211 -16.25 -6.39 -9.01
CA LYS A 211 -15.44 -7.41 -9.71
C LYS A 211 -14.96 -6.94 -11.07
N ASP A 212 -15.55 -5.88 -11.63
CA ASP A 212 -15.15 -5.35 -12.93
C ASP A 212 -13.76 -4.70 -12.81
N PRO A 213 -12.80 -5.00 -13.71
CA PRO A 213 -11.47 -4.40 -13.69
C PRO A 213 -11.47 -2.88 -13.85
N ARG A 214 -12.54 -2.29 -14.41
CA ARG A 214 -12.73 -0.83 -14.50
C ARG A 214 -13.18 -0.17 -13.20
N TRP A 215 -13.56 -0.98 -12.20
CA TRP A 215 -14.01 -0.48 -10.90
C TRP A 215 -12.90 0.28 -10.18
N VAL A 216 -13.25 1.48 -9.69
CA VAL A 216 -12.45 2.28 -8.78
C VAL A 216 -13.27 2.48 -7.51
N GLY A 217 -12.70 2.08 -6.37
CA GLY A 217 -13.34 2.25 -5.07
C GLY A 217 -13.24 3.68 -4.54
N ALA A 218 -14.12 4.04 -3.60
CA ALA A 218 -14.15 5.33 -2.91
C ALA A 218 -12.95 5.53 -1.96
N TRP A 219 -11.77 5.71 -2.55
CA TRP A 219 -10.50 5.90 -1.85
C TRP A 219 -10.42 7.22 -1.06
N TRP A 220 -11.25 8.23 -1.34
CA TRP A 220 -11.23 9.51 -0.63
C TRP A 220 -11.96 9.44 0.72
N LEU A 221 -12.94 8.54 0.85
CA LEU A 221 -13.84 8.49 1.99
C LEU A 221 -13.12 8.09 3.28
N GLY A 222 -12.20 7.11 3.22
CA GLY A 222 -11.44 6.71 4.41
C GLY A 222 -10.42 7.76 4.85
N PHE A 223 -9.95 8.64 3.96
CA PHE A 223 -9.12 9.78 4.36
C PHE A 223 -9.93 10.78 5.19
N LEU A 224 -11.19 11.07 4.83
CA LEU A 224 -12.07 11.93 5.63
C LEU A 224 -12.33 11.34 7.01
N VAL A 225 -12.64 10.04 7.07
CA VAL A 225 -12.88 9.33 8.34
C VAL A 225 -11.63 9.36 9.22
N ALA A 226 -10.48 8.97 8.68
CA ALA A 226 -9.22 8.95 9.43
C ALA A 226 -8.80 10.37 9.88
N ALA A 227 -8.92 11.38 9.01
CA ALA A 227 -8.61 12.78 9.33
C ALA A 227 -9.50 13.33 10.46
N SER A 228 -10.79 13.01 10.42
CA SER A 228 -11.75 13.41 11.47
C SER A 228 -11.41 12.78 12.82
N LEU A 229 -11.03 11.50 12.83
CA LEU A 229 -10.57 10.82 14.04
C LEU A 229 -9.29 11.45 14.61
N VAL A 230 -8.34 11.86 13.76
CA VAL A 230 -7.14 12.59 14.19
C VAL A 230 -7.52 13.94 14.81
N ALA A 231 -8.41 14.71 14.18
CA ALA A 231 -8.87 15.99 14.71
C ALA A 231 -9.53 15.83 16.09
N LEU A 232 -10.43 14.86 16.24
CA LEU A 232 -11.09 14.56 17.51
C LEU A 232 -10.08 14.15 18.59
N SER A 233 -9.06 13.36 18.22
CA SER A 233 -7.99 12.94 19.13
C SER A 233 -7.06 14.09 19.53
N ALA A 234 -7.00 15.16 18.75
CA ALA A 234 -6.19 16.35 19.04
C ALA A 234 -6.85 17.29 20.06
N VAL A 235 -8.19 17.34 20.15
CA VAL A 235 -8.92 18.28 21.02
C VAL A 235 -8.48 18.21 22.49
N PRO A 236 -8.34 17.03 23.14
CA PRO A 236 -7.92 16.95 24.53
C PRO A 236 -6.55 17.59 24.81
N TYR A 237 -5.65 17.62 23.82
CA TYR A 237 -4.29 18.16 23.96
C TYR A 237 -4.24 19.66 24.26
N PHE A 238 -5.29 20.41 23.89
CA PHE A 238 -5.37 21.84 24.16
C PHE A 238 -5.77 22.17 25.61
N PHE A 239 -6.38 21.21 26.31
CA PHE A 239 -6.88 21.36 27.68
C PHE A 239 -5.91 20.84 28.75
N PHE A 240 -4.85 20.12 28.38
CA PHE A 240 -3.84 19.67 29.35
C PHE A 240 -3.01 20.83 29.91
N PRO A 241 -2.65 20.79 31.21
CA PRO A 241 -1.86 21.83 31.86
C PRO A 241 -0.43 21.93 31.28
N ARG A 242 0.17 23.12 31.43
CA ARG A 242 1.48 23.48 30.88
C ARG A 242 2.65 22.71 31.48
N GLU A 243 2.55 22.36 32.75
CA GLU A 243 3.66 21.81 33.53
C GLU A 243 3.53 20.30 33.69
N MET A 244 4.43 19.59 33.02
CA MET A 244 4.98 18.34 33.53
C MET A 244 6.33 18.71 34.15
N PRO A 245 6.73 18.14 35.31
CA PRO A 245 7.92 18.57 36.03
C PRO A 245 9.13 18.65 35.09
N GLU A 246 9.80 19.80 35.12
CA GLU A 246 10.92 20.14 34.26
C GLU A 246 12.09 19.18 34.47
N GLU A 247 12.66 18.70 33.38
CA GLU A 247 14.03 18.17 33.40
C GLU A 247 14.84 18.85 32.28
N VAL A 248 15.95 19.43 32.72
CA VAL A 248 17.12 20.01 32.03
C VAL A 248 17.28 19.52 30.57
N GLY A 249 16.63 20.20 29.63
CA GLY A 249 16.61 19.82 28.20
C GLY A 249 17.50 20.67 27.29
N GLU A 250 17.88 21.89 27.69
CA GLU A 250 18.54 22.84 26.79
C GLU A 250 20.02 22.57 26.55
N VAL A 251 20.76 22.14 27.58
CA VAL A 251 22.21 21.88 27.45
C VAL A 251 22.49 20.56 26.72
N LEU A 252 21.55 19.60 26.81
CA LEU A 252 21.71 18.27 26.23
C LEU A 252 21.57 18.25 24.70
N PHE A 253 20.74 19.12 24.11
CA PHE A 253 20.44 19.06 22.67
C PHE A 253 21.55 19.65 21.78
N LEU A 254 22.14 20.79 22.16
CA LEU A 254 23.25 21.40 21.41
C LEU A 254 24.53 20.55 21.50
N LEU A 255 24.81 19.95 22.66
CA LEU A 255 25.81 18.88 22.77
C LEU A 255 25.43 17.70 21.87
N CYS A 256 24.17 17.26 21.89
CA CYS A 256 23.73 16.11 21.12
C CYS A 256 23.89 16.30 19.60
N LEU A 257 23.65 17.47 19.00
CA LEU A 257 23.90 17.70 17.57
C LEU A 257 25.39 17.73 17.21
N SER A 258 26.24 18.28 18.09
CA SER A 258 27.69 18.29 17.90
C SER A 258 28.31 16.90 18.09
N ASP A 259 27.79 16.15 19.08
CA ASP A 259 28.25 14.80 19.41
C ASP A 259 27.55 13.72 18.57
N PHE A 260 26.43 14.04 17.89
CA PHE A 260 25.66 13.12 17.05
C PHE A 260 26.52 12.36 16.04
N PRO A 261 27.33 13.02 15.18
CA PRO A 261 28.15 12.30 14.21
C PRO A 261 29.20 11.41 14.88
N LEU A 262 29.75 11.84 16.03
CA LEU A 262 30.74 11.07 16.76
C LEU A 262 30.14 9.81 17.39
N VAL A 263 28.99 9.94 18.06
CA VAL A 263 28.30 8.82 18.72
C VAL A 263 27.66 7.89 17.67
N LEU A 264 27.18 8.44 16.54
CA LEU A 264 26.72 7.68 15.38
C LEU A 264 27.86 6.80 14.85
N LEU A 265 29.03 7.40 14.58
CA LEU A 265 30.19 6.66 14.08
C LEU A 265 30.68 5.62 15.08
N ARG A 266 30.69 5.95 16.39
CA ARG A 266 31.05 5.01 17.46
C ARG A 266 30.14 3.79 17.49
N ASN A 267 28.82 3.99 17.43
CA ASN A 267 27.85 2.91 17.42
C ASN A 267 27.93 2.08 16.15
N LEU A 268 28.03 2.72 14.97
CA LEU A 268 28.17 2.02 13.69
C LEU A 268 29.48 1.21 13.58
N ARG A 269 30.52 1.59 14.34
CA ARG A 269 31.77 0.83 14.42
C ARG A 269 31.66 -0.43 15.30
N HIS A 270 30.59 -0.56 16.11
CA HIS A 270 30.36 -1.77 16.89
C HIS A 270 29.77 -2.87 15.99
N PRO A 271 30.50 -3.97 15.73
CA PRO A 271 30.18 -4.92 14.66
C PRO A 271 28.83 -5.61 14.88
N VAL A 272 28.50 -5.98 16.12
CA VAL A 272 27.22 -6.63 16.45
C VAL A 272 26.03 -5.68 16.24
N TYR A 273 26.21 -4.39 16.53
CA TYR A 273 25.12 -3.42 16.36
C TYR A 273 24.86 -3.20 14.88
N LEU A 274 25.92 -2.96 14.10
CA LEU A 274 25.81 -2.75 12.66
C LEU A 274 25.15 -3.94 11.96
N LEU A 275 25.58 -5.17 12.24
CA LEU A 275 25.01 -6.37 11.63
C LEU A 275 23.52 -6.52 11.95
N VAL A 276 23.11 -6.35 13.22
CA VAL A 276 21.70 -6.47 13.61
C VAL A 276 20.85 -5.36 12.99
N VAL A 277 21.38 -4.14 12.90
CA VAL A 277 20.68 -3.02 12.24
C VAL A 277 20.52 -3.28 10.75
N LEU A 278 21.56 -3.74 10.05
CA LEU A 278 21.48 -4.08 8.62
C LEU A 278 20.46 -5.21 8.37
N ALA A 279 20.47 -6.26 9.21
CA ALA A 279 19.48 -7.33 9.12
C ALA A 279 18.05 -6.80 9.29
N GLN A 280 17.83 -5.89 10.24
CA GLN A 280 16.52 -5.26 10.42
C GLN A 280 16.15 -4.28 9.29
N VAL A 281 17.12 -3.61 8.67
CA VAL A 281 16.88 -2.76 7.48
C VAL A 281 16.35 -3.63 6.35
N ASN A 282 16.98 -4.77 6.06
CA ASN A 282 16.51 -5.71 5.03
C ASN A 282 15.11 -6.25 5.36
N LEU A 283 14.89 -6.72 6.59
CA LEU A 283 13.58 -7.21 7.02
C LEU A 283 12.50 -6.11 6.92
N SER A 284 12.83 -4.88 7.29
CA SER A 284 11.90 -3.75 7.21
C SER A 284 11.64 -3.31 5.76
N ALA A 285 12.61 -3.43 4.87
CA ALA A 285 12.47 -3.09 3.46
C ALA A 285 11.52 -4.06 2.76
N MET A 286 11.65 -5.36 3.08
CA MET A 286 10.69 -6.39 2.70
C MET A 286 9.28 -6.03 3.18
N VAL A 287 9.10 -5.79 4.48
CA VAL A 287 7.78 -5.47 5.06
C VAL A 287 7.20 -4.20 4.44
N ALA A 288 8.00 -3.16 4.21
CA ALA A 288 7.56 -1.92 3.59
C ALA A 288 7.06 -2.13 2.15
N GLY A 289 7.81 -2.89 1.35
CA GLY A 289 7.43 -3.25 -0.02
C GLY A 289 6.15 -4.08 -0.07
N LEU A 290 6.10 -5.15 0.73
CA LEU A 290 4.92 -6.01 0.84
C LEU A 290 3.70 -5.24 1.34
N ALA A 291 3.83 -4.45 2.41
CA ALA A 291 2.70 -3.67 2.92
C ALA A 291 2.16 -2.65 1.91
N THR A 292 2.99 -2.14 1.00
CA THR A 292 2.57 -1.14 0.01
C THR A 292 1.86 -1.78 -1.19
N PHE A 293 2.34 -2.91 -1.68
CA PHE A 293 1.88 -3.49 -2.95
C PHE A 293 1.24 -4.88 -2.85
N MET A 294 1.12 -5.46 -1.66
CA MET A 294 0.48 -6.79 -1.49
C MET A 294 -0.97 -6.77 -1.98
N GLY A 295 -1.71 -5.68 -1.75
CA GLY A 295 -3.08 -5.54 -2.26
C GLY A 295 -3.12 -5.68 -3.79
N LYS A 296 -2.27 -4.92 -4.47
CA LYS A 296 -2.10 -4.95 -5.94
C LYS A 296 -1.65 -6.32 -6.43
N PHE A 297 -0.72 -6.98 -5.73
CA PHE A 297 -0.26 -8.32 -6.05
C PHE A 297 -1.41 -9.32 -6.01
N LEU A 298 -2.20 -9.32 -4.91
CA LEU A 298 -3.37 -10.20 -4.76
C LEU A 298 -4.46 -9.93 -5.79
N GLU A 299 -4.72 -8.65 -6.11
CA GLU A 299 -5.66 -8.25 -7.17
C GLU A 299 -5.28 -8.81 -8.54
N ARG A 300 -3.99 -8.79 -8.91
CA ARG A 300 -3.54 -9.21 -10.24
C ARG A 300 -3.25 -10.72 -10.32
N GLN A 301 -2.61 -11.30 -9.32
CA GLN A 301 -2.24 -12.70 -9.35
C GLN A 301 -3.45 -13.63 -9.22
N PHE A 302 -4.47 -13.25 -8.44
CA PHE A 302 -5.63 -14.09 -8.14
C PHE A 302 -6.97 -13.47 -8.57
N SER A 303 -6.94 -12.38 -9.34
CA SER A 303 -8.14 -11.66 -9.81
C SER A 303 -9.11 -11.28 -8.69
N LEU A 304 -8.58 -10.90 -7.52
CA LEU A 304 -9.38 -10.51 -6.36
C LEU A 304 -9.83 -9.05 -6.47
N THR A 305 -10.93 -8.72 -5.81
CA THR A 305 -11.33 -7.31 -5.65
C THR A 305 -10.40 -6.62 -4.66
N ALA A 306 -10.16 -5.31 -4.84
CA ALA A 306 -9.35 -4.52 -3.90
C ALA A 306 -9.86 -4.63 -2.44
N SER A 307 -11.19 -4.70 -2.27
CA SER A 307 -11.80 -4.87 -0.95
C SER A 307 -11.43 -6.20 -0.28
N LEU A 308 -11.41 -7.31 -1.03
CA LEU A 308 -11.09 -8.62 -0.51
C LEU A 308 -9.59 -8.76 -0.23
N ALA A 309 -8.74 -8.24 -1.11
CA ALA A 309 -7.29 -8.21 -0.91
C ALA A 309 -6.91 -7.47 0.39
N ASN A 310 -7.50 -6.29 0.62
CA ASN A 310 -7.28 -5.53 1.85
C ASN A 310 -7.84 -6.22 3.09
N MET A 311 -8.96 -6.95 2.97
CA MET A 311 -9.50 -7.74 4.07
C MET A 311 -8.53 -8.84 4.50
N ILE A 312 -7.92 -9.54 3.55
CA ILE A 312 -6.94 -10.61 3.84
C ILE A 312 -5.69 -10.02 4.51
N ILE A 313 -5.18 -8.90 4.01
CA ILE A 313 -4.02 -8.24 4.61
C ILE A 313 -4.33 -7.80 6.05
N GLY A 314 -5.47 -7.14 6.26
CA GLY A 314 -5.89 -6.61 7.56
C GLY A 314 -6.31 -7.65 8.60
N ALA A 315 -6.97 -8.74 8.16
CA ALA A 315 -7.55 -9.75 9.05
C ALA A 315 -6.71 -11.02 9.21
N VAL A 316 -5.78 -11.30 8.28
CA VAL A 316 -4.97 -12.52 8.32
C VAL A 316 -3.49 -12.19 8.47
N ASN A 317 -2.89 -11.47 7.52
CA ASN A 317 -1.44 -11.27 7.49
C ASN A 317 -0.94 -10.39 8.64
N ILE A 318 -1.62 -9.26 8.91
CA ILE A 318 -1.22 -8.35 9.99
C ILE A 318 -1.36 -9.03 11.36
N PRO A 319 -2.53 -9.62 11.73
CA PRO A 319 -2.66 -10.42 12.95
C PRO A 319 -1.64 -11.55 13.07
N GLY A 320 -1.32 -12.26 11.98
CA GLY A 320 -0.26 -13.26 11.95
C GLY A 320 1.09 -12.69 12.37
N ALA A 321 1.49 -11.55 11.82
CA ALA A 321 2.72 -10.86 12.25
C ALA A 321 2.68 -10.47 13.75
N MET A 322 1.52 -10.08 14.28
CA MET A 322 1.38 -9.79 15.73
C MET A 322 1.64 -11.03 16.57
N VAL A 323 1.08 -12.18 16.18
CA VAL A 323 1.28 -13.45 16.87
C VAL A 323 2.77 -13.79 16.90
N GLY A 324 3.49 -13.65 15.78
CA GLY A 324 4.93 -13.89 15.74
C GLY A 324 5.73 -12.98 16.68
N ILE A 325 5.47 -11.66 16.69
CA ILE A 325 6.13 -10.72 17.62
C ILE A 325 5.93 -11.14 19.08
N VAL A 326 4.69 -11.47 19.44
CA VAL A 326 4.32 -11.90 20.80
C VAL A 326 4.96 -13.23 21.17
N VAL A 327 4.94 -14.21 20.26
CA VAL A 327 5.56 -15.52 20.45
C VAL A 327 7.08 -15.37 20.63
N GLY A 328 7.74 -14.57 19.79
CA GLY A 328 9.18 -14.28 19.92
C GLY A 328 9.53 -13.64 21.25
N GLY A 329 8.71 -12.71 21.74
CA GLY A 329 8.86 -12.12 23.07
C GLY A 329 8.60 -13.10 24.21
N ALA A 330 7.59 -13.97 24.08
CA ALA A 330 7.26 -14.99 25.07
C ALA A 330 8.37 -16.05 25.20
N ILE A 331 8.94 -16.51 24.09
CA ILE A 331 10.08 -17.44 24.07
C ILE A 331 11.28 -16.79 24.77
N LEU A 332 11.61 -15.55 24.40
CA LEU A 332 12.71 -14.81 25.00
C LEU A 332 12.58 -14.69 26.53
N LYS A 333 11.36 -14.37 27.01
CA LYS A 333 11.06 -14.21 28.44
C LYS A 333 11.08 -15.56 29.18
N ARG A 334 10.48 -16.60 28.60
CA ARG A 334 10.32 -17.91 29.25
C ARG A 334 11.65 -18.64 29.43
N PHE A 335 12.53 -18.57 28.44
CA PHE A 335 13.82 -19.26 28.47
C PHE A 335 14.98 -18.39 28.96
N GLN A 336 14.73 -17.11 29.29
CA GLN A 336 15.75 -16.14 29.70
C GLN A 336 17.02 -16.20 28.82
N MET A 337 16.81 -16.18 27.50
CA MET A 337 17.85 -16.52 26.54
C MET A 337 19.07 -15.59 26.66
N SER A 338 20.27 -16.16 26.57
CA SER A 338 21.54 -15.44 26.41
C SER A 338 21.67 -14.78 25.04
N LEU A 339 22.64 -13.88 24.85
CA LEU A 339 22.92 -13.22 23.56
C LEU A 339 23.10 -14.24 22.41
N ARG A 340 23.86 -15.31 22.63
CA ARG A 340 24.10 -16.37 21.65
C ARG A 340 22.83 -17.15 21.28
N GLN A 341 21.96 -17.38 22.25
CA GLN A 341 20.67 -18.03 22.01
C GLN A 341 19.70 -17.10 21.26
N CYS A 342 19.73 -15.79 21.53
CA CYS A 342 18.95 -14.81 20.78
C CYS A 342 19.36 -14.76 19.31
N SER A 343 20.67 -14.70 19.03
CA SER A 343 21.17 -14.71 17.65
C SER A 343 20.85 -16.02 16.94
N ALA A 344 21.01 -17.17 17.62
CA ALA A 344 20.63 -18.47 17.06
C ALA A 344 19.14 -18.55 16.72
N MET A 345 18.28 -17.97 17.56
CA MET A 345 16.84 -17.92 17.28
C MET A 345 16.50 -17.02 16.09
N CYS A 346 17.16 -15.87 15.94
CA CYS A 346 16.97 -15.01 14.77
C CYS A 346 17.36 -15.74 13.47
N VAL A 347 18.54 -16.36 13.44
CA VAL A 347 19.05 -17.11 12.27
C VAL A 347 18.13 -18.28 11.94
N LEU A 348 17.71 -19.06 12.94
CA LEU A 348 16.79 -20.18 12.74
C LEU A 348 15.41 -19.69 12.24
N GLY A 349 14.89 -18.61 12.82
CA GLY A 349 13.61 -18.02 12.40
C GLY A 349 13.65 -17.53 10.95
N MET A 350 14.72 -16.86 10.54
CA MET A 350 14.90 -16.40 9.15
C MET A 350 15.09 -17.57 8.18
N PHE A 351 15.85 -18.60 8.56
CA PHE A 351 15.99 -19.82 7.76
C PHE A 351 14.65 -20.53 7.54
N LEU A 352 13.85 -20.69 8.59
CA LEU A 352 12.51 -21.27 8.48
C LEU A 352 11.57 -20.40 7.65
N CYS A 353 11.69 -19.06 7.75
CA CYS A 353 10.96 -18.13 6.89
C CYS A 353 11.29 -18.35 5.42
N LEU A 354 12.58 -18.40 5.05
CA LEU A 354 13.03 -18.66 3.68
C LEU A 354 12.48 -19.99 3.14
N LEU A 355 12.48 -21.04 3.96
CA LEU A 355 11.91 -22.34 3.59
C LEU A 355 10.40 -22.26 3.31
N MET A 356 9.65 -21.51 4.13
CA MET A 356 8.20 -21.35 3.97
C MET A 356 7.83 -20.39 2.85
N ALA A 357 8.65 -19.39 2.58
CA ALA A 357 8.46 -18.45 1.49
C ALA A 357 8.74 -19.10 0.13
N PHE A 358 9.59 -20.15 0.05
CA PHE A 358 10.14 -20.62 -1.24
C PHE A 358 9.07 -21.16 -2.18
N PRO A 359 8.09 -21.95 -1.70
CA PRO A 359 6.96 -22.37 -2.52
C PRO A 359 6.17 -21.19 -3.11
N LEU A 360 6.12 -20.02 -2.46
CA LEU A 360 5.35 -18.86 -2.93
C LEU A 360 5.80 -18.40 -4.32
N LEU A 361 7.07 -18.60 -4.71
CA LEU A 361 7.58 -18.28 -6.05
C LEU A 361 6.88 -19.07 -7.16
N PHE A 362 6.35 -20.24 -6.84
CA PHE A 362 5.67 -21.13 -7.77
C PHE A 362 4.14 -21.08 -7.63
N LEU A 363 3.63 -20.61 -6.49
CA LEU A 363 2.20 -20.46 -6.26
C LEU A 363 1.67 -19.16 -6.87
N GLY A 364 1.09 -19.27 -8.06
CA GLY A 364 0.25 -18.22 -8.61
C GLY A 364 -0.33 -18.60 -9.96
N CYS A 365 -1.27 -17.79 -10.42
CA CYS A 365 -1.95 -18.02 -11.69
C CYS A 365 -1.07 -17.67 -12.90
N PRO A 366 -1.26 -18.37 -14.03
CA PRO A 366 -0.61 -18.00 -15.28
C PRO A 366 -1.13 -16.63 -15.78
N THR A 367 -0.36 -16.01 -16.67
CA THR A 367 -0.76 -14.78 -17.36
C THR A 367 -2.02 -15.04 -18.19
N GLN A 368 -3.01 -14.16 -18.07
CA GLN A 368 -4.27 -14.30 -18.80
C GLN A 368 -4.03 -14.24 -20.31
N LYS A 369 -4.77 -15.06 -21.07
CA LYS A 369 -4.72 -15.06 -22.53
C LYS A 369 -5.54 -13.88 -23.05
N VAL A 370 -4.85 -12.80 -23.41
CA VAL A 370 -5.47 -11.61 -24.00
C VAL A 370 -5.15 -11.56 -25.49
N ALA A 371 -6.19 -11.53 -26.33
CA ALA A 371 -6.07 -11.43 -27.78
C ALA A 371 -5.35 -10.12 -28.18
N GLY A 372 -4.36 -10.22 -29.07
CA GLY A 372 -3.58 -9.06 -29.56
C GLY A 372 -2.55 -8.49 -28.56
N VAL A 373 -2.39 -9.07 -27.37
CA VAL A 373 -1.40 -8.63 -26.36
C VAL A 373 -0.48 -9.77 -25.95
N THR A 374 -1.05 -10.85 -25.41
CA THR A 374 -0.27 -12.03 -24.95
C THR A 374 -0.47 -13.21 -25.91
N TYR A 375 -1.62 -13.24 -26.58
CA TYR A 375 -1.99 -14.26 -27.56
C TYR A 375 -1.86 -13.67 -28.97
N SER A 376 -0.60 -13.54 -29.44
CA SER A 376 -0.31 -13.03 -30.79
C SER A 376 0.95 -13.62 -31.45
N GLU A 377 1.96 -14.08 -30.70
CA GLU A 377 3.27 -14.42 -31.30
C GLU A 377 3.51 -15.90 -31.62
N SER A 378 2.68 -16.84 -31.15
CA SER A 378 2.99 -18.29 -31.28
C SER A 378 1.94 -19.14 -31.99
N SER A 379 0.89 -18.54 -32.56
CA SER A 379 -0.13 -19.30 -33.29
C SER A 379 -0.71 -18.51 -34.47
N GLU A 380 -1.04 -19.19 -35.56
CA GLU A 380 -1.74 -18.67 -36.75
C GLU A 380 -3.03 -17.87 -36.43
N PHE A 381 -3.53 -17.97 -35.19
CA PHE A 381 -4.68 -17.25 -34.66
C PHE A 381 -4.44 -15.76 -34.32
N GLY A 382 -3.19 -15.35 -34.10
CA GLY A 382 -2.84 -13.95 -33.77
C GLY A 382 -3.12 -13.00 -34.94
N HIS A 383 -2.72 -13.40 -36.15
CA HIS A 383 -3.05 -12.69 -37.40
C HIS A 383 -4.56 -12.65 -37.65
N HIS A 384 -5.28 -13.72 -37.32
CA HIS A 384 -6.72 -13.83 -37.52
C HIS A 384 -7.50 -12.85 -36.60
N SER A 385 -6.98 -12.52 -35.41
CA SER A 385 -7.57 -11.53 -34.50
C SER A 385 -7.47 -10.09 -35.00
N LEU A 386 -6.44 -9.78 -35.81
CA LEU A 386 -6.30 -8.49 -36.48
C LEU A 386 -7.24 -8.41 -37.69
N GLU A 387 -7.42 -9.53 -38.42
CA GLU A 387 -8.25 -9.61 -39.62
C GLU A 387 -9.77 -9.60 -39.34
N CYS A 388 -10.22 -10.33 -38.31
CA CYS A 388 -11.64 -10.45 -37.96
C CYS A 388 -12.29 -9.12 -37.53
N ASN A 389 -11.46 -8.16 -37.11
CA ASN A 389 -11.86 -6.85 -36.63
C ASN A 389 -11.57 -5.72 -37.63
N LEU A 390 -11.03 -6.00 -38.83
CA LEU A 390 -10.70 -4.98 -39.84
C LEU A 390 -11.91 -4.13 -40.26
N GLN A 391 -13.12 -4.67 -40.17
CA GLN A 391 -14.35 -3.94 -40.47
C GLN A 391 -14.76 -2.95 -39.38
N CYS A 392 -14.13 -2.99 -38.21
CA CYS A 392 -14.40 -2.10 -37.10
C CYS A 392 -13.17 -1.22 -36.81
N ASN A 393 -13.31 0.08 -37.06
CA ASN A 393 -12.29 1.06 -36.68
C ASN A 393 -12.39 1.34 -35.17
N CYS A 394 -11.93 0.39 -34.36
CA CYS A 394 -12.02 0.47 -32.90
C CYS A 394 -11.05 1.51 -32.34
N PRO A 395 -11.47 2.34 -31.37
CA PRO A 395 -10.57 3.29 -30.75
C PRO A 395 -9.47 2.55 -29.97
N GLU A 396 -8.20 2.90 -30.21
CA GLU A 396 -7.05 2.32 -29.49
C GLU A 396 -7.12 2.51 -27.96
N LYS A 397 -7.93 3.47 -27.49
CA LYS A 397 -8.12 3.78 -26.07
C LYS A 397 -9.26 2.98 -25.40
N ALA A 398 -10.08 2.26 -26.17
CA ALA A 398 -11.25 1.57 -25.63
C ALA A 398 -10.86 0.39 -24.74
N PHE A 399 -11.27 0.43 -23.47
CA PHE A 399 -11.01 -0.59 -22.46
C PHE A 399 -12.30 -1.01 -21.77
N ASN A 400 -12.87 -2.14 -22.20
CA ASN A 400 -14.04 -2.79 -21.62
C ASN A 400 -13.87 -4.30 -21.76
N PRO A 401 -13.09 -4.93 -20.87
CA PRO A 401 -12.69 -6.32 -21.07
C PRO A 401 -13.89 -7.28 -21.03
N ILE A 402 -13.87 -8.23 -21.95
CA ILE A 402 -14.88 -9.28 -22.10
C ILE A 402 -14.22 -10.64 -22.21
N CYS A 403 -14.93 -11.67 -21.75
CA CYS A 403 -14.50 -13.05 -21.90
C CYS A 403 -15.26 -13.73 -23.03
N GLY A 404 -14.56 -14.17 -24.08
CA GLY A 404 -15.16 -14.94 -25.16
C GLY A 404 -15.51 -16.37 -24.74
N SER A 405 -16.42 -17.01 -25.46
CA SER A 405 -16.75 -18.43 -25.24
C SER A 405 -15.59 -19.39 -25.51
N ASN A 406 -14.50 -18.90 -26.12
CA ASN A 406 -13.25 -19.60 -26.34
C ASN A 406 -12.23 -19.46 -25.17
N ASP A 407 -12.65 -18.95 -24.01
CA ASP A 407 -11.79 -18.67 -22.84
C ASP A 407 -10.62 -17.70 -23.11
N VAL A 408 -10.77 -16.83 -24.11
CA VAL A 408 -9.81 -15.76 -24.43
C VAL A 408 -10.43 -14.41 -24.06
N GLU A 409 -9.63 -13.57 -23.40
CA GLU A 409 -10.04 -12.21 -23.04
C GLU A 409 -9.74 -11.23 -24.18
N TYR A 410 -10.67 -10.32 -24.43
CA TYR A 410 -10.53 -9.24 -25.40
C TYR A 410 -10.63 -7.89 -24.69
N ILE A 411 -9.82 -6.92 -25.13
CA ILE A 411 -9.68 -5.60 -24.49
C ILE A 411 -11.00 -4.81 -24.51
N SER A 412 -11.81 -5.01 -25.56
CA SER A 412 -13.13 -4.41 -25.73
C SER A 412 -14.09 -5.30 -26.54
N PRO A 413 -15.42 -5.09 -26.46
CA PRO A 413 -16.38 -5.75 -27.35
C PRO A 413 -16.14 -5.43 -28.82
N CYS A 414 -15.62 -4.23 -29.10
CA CYS A 414 -15.23 -3.81 -30.45
C CYS A 414 -14.06 -4.67 -30.94
N SER A 415 -13.01 -4.86 -30.14
CA SER A 415 -11.87 -5.71 -30.52
C SER A 415 -12.22 -7.19 -30.74
N ALA A 416 -13.35 -7.65 -30.19
CA ALA A 416 -13.89 -8.98 -30.45
C ALA A 416 -14.86 -9.03 -31.65
N GLY A 417 -15.14 -7.89 -32.28
CA GLY A 417 -16.07 -7.78 -33.41
C GLY A 417 -17.54 -8.04 -33.05
N CYS A 418 -17.94 -7.86 -31.79
CA CYS A 418 -19.31 -8.11 -31.33
C CYS A 418 -20.28 -7.06 -31.84
N ARG A 419 -21.39 -7.49 -32.46
CA ARG A 419 -22.40 -6.60 -33.05
C ARG A 419 -23.64 -6.40 -32.19
N VAL A 420 -23.95 -7.36 -31.30
CA VAL A 420 -25.19 -7.36 -30.51
C VAL A 420 -24.87 -7.40 -29.02
N VAL A 421 -25.60 -6.61 -28.24
CA VAL A 421 -25.51 -6.55 -26.77
C VAL A 421 -26.89 -6.91 -26.21
N ASN A 422 -26.96 -7.94 -25.36
CA ASN A 422 -28.18 -8.24 -24.62
C ASN A 422 -28.07 -7.66 -23.21
N ILE A 423 -29.13 -6.97 -22.78
CA ILE A 423 -29.20 -6.23 -21.53
C ILE A 423 -30.35 -6.83 -20.73
N ASN A 424 -30.16 -6.98 -19.42
CA ASN A 424 -31.25 -7.28 -18.52
C ASN A 424 -32.04 -6.01 -18.22
N GLU A 425 -33.33 -5.98 -18.57
CA GLU A 425 -34.18 -4.78 -18.47
C GLU A 425 -34.45 -4.35 -17.01
N ASP A 426 -34.38 -5.28 -16.05
CA ASP A 426 -34.68 -4.98 -14.64
C ASP A 426 -33.58 -4.20 -13.92
N ASN A 427 -32.33 -4.30 -14.37
CA ASN A 427 -31.16 -3.72 -13.69
C ASN A 427 -30.19 -3.00 -14.63
N ASN A 428 -30.57 -2.82 -15.90
CA ASN A 428 -29.73 -2.25 -16.96
C ASN A 428 -28.31 -2.85 -17.06
N SER A 429 -28.13 -4.10 -16.61
CA SER A 429 -26.82 -4.77 -16.67
C SER A 429 -26.66 -5.54 -17.98
N VAL A 430 -25.45 -5.51 -18.54
CA VAL A 430 -25.13 -6.30 -19.73
C VAL A 430 -25.08 -7.78 -19.35
N LEU A 431 -25.84 -8.62 -20.05
CA LEU A 431 -25.85 -10.06 -19.84
C LEU A 431 -24.76 -10.75 -20.67
N ASN A 432 -24.76 -10.49 -21.97
CA ASN A 432 -23.79 -11.04 -22.91
C ASN A 432 -23.72 -10.20 -24.19
N TYR A 433 -22.61 -10.39 -24.90
CA TYR A 433 -22.37 -9.91 -26.25
C TYR A 433 -22.48 -11.09 -27.21
N THR A 434 -23.16 -10.92 -28.34
CA THR A 434 -23.34 -11.98 -29.34
C THR A 434 -22.97 -11.48 -30.73
N ASN A 435 -22.82 -12.44 -31.66
CA ASN A 435 -22.39 -12.17 -33.03
C ASN A 435 -21.03 -11.46 -33.08
N CYS A 436 -20.05 -12.08 -32.41
CA CYS A 436 -18.66 -11.62 -32.35
C CYS A 436 -17.86 -12.31 -33.46
N SER A 437 -17.34 -11.55 -34.43
CA SER A 437 -16.61 -12.11 -35.58
C SER A 437 -15.26 -12.74 -35.20
N CYS A 438 -14.62 -12.26 -34.13
CA CYS A 438 -13.32 -12.75 -33.69
C CYS A 438 -13.39 -13.96 -32.76
N ILE A 439 -14.60 -14.34 -32.34
CA ILE A 439 -14.84 -15.49 -31.47
C ILE A 439 -15.55 -16.52 -32.33
N SER A 440 -14.87 -17.64 -32.62
CA SER A 440 -15.48 -18.76 -33.37
C SER A 440 -15.60 -19.96 -32.44
N GLU A 441 -16.81 -20.48 -32.33
CA GLU A 441 -17.11 -21.72 -31.61
C GLU A 441 -17.78 -22.66 -32.62
N ASN A 442 -17.08 -23.74 -33.00
CA ASN A 442 -17.55 -24.71 -33.99
C ASN A 442 -17.95 -24.11 -35.36
N GLY A 443 -17.27 -23.04 -35.80
CA GLY A 443 -17.53 -22.40 -37.11
C GLY A 443 -18.69 -21.40 -37.11
N LEU A 444 -19.33 -21.15 -35.96
CA LEU A 444 -20.36 -20.14 -35.77
C LEU A 444 -19.81 -18.95 -34.97
N SER A 445 -20.38 -17.76 -35.18
CA SER A 445 -20.04 -16.56 -34.41
C SER A 445 -20.35 -16.80 -32.93
N GLY A 446 -19.32 -16.75 -32.08
CA GLY A 446 -19.41 -17.01 -30.66
C GLY A 446 -20.05 -15.85 -29.87
N SER A 447 -20.13 -16.06 -28.56
CA SER A 447 -20.63 -15.08 -27.61
C SER A 447 -19.56 -14.71 -26.59
N ALA A 448 -19.72 -13.57 -25.93
CA ALA A 448 -18.84 -13.13 -24.86
C ALA A 448 -19.61 -12.63 -23.64
N LYS A 449 -19.05 -12.84 -22.46
CA LYS A 449 -19.57 -12.34 -21.18
C LYS A 449 -18.82 -11.08 -20.76
N PRO A 450 -19.48 -10.11 -20.08
CA PRO A 450 -18.80 -8.94 -19.55
C PRO A 450 -17.82 -9.29 -18.44
N GLY A 451 -16.70 -8.56 -18.38
CA GLY A 451 -15.64 -8.76 -17.41
C GLY A 451 -14.56 -9.73 -17.89
N THR A 452 -13.55 -9.93 -17.06
CA THR A 452 -12.42 -10.82 -17.35
C THR A 452 -12.85 -12.29 -17.35
N CYS A 453 -12.13 -13.17 -18.06
CA CYS A 453 -12.36 -14.62 -18.01
C CYS A 453 -12.11 -15.26 -16.63
N GLY A 454 -11.62 -14.46 -15.66
CA GLY A 454 -11.14 -14.97 -14.39
C GLY A 454 -9.90 -15.82 -14.59
N THR A 455 -9.53 -16.56 -13.55
CA THR A 455 -8.34 -17.41 -13.57
C THR A 455 -8.71 -18.76 -12.97
N GLY A 456 -8.53 -19.86 -13.72
CA GLY A 456 -8.86 -21.25 -13.31
C GLY A 456 -8.01 -21.84 -12.17
N CYS A 457 -7.29 -20.99 -11.44
CA CYS A 457 -6.29 -21.29 -10.42
C CYS A 457 -6.75 -20.85 -9.00
N SER A 458 -8.05 -20.61 -8.80
CA SER A 458 -8.59 -20.16 -7.51
C SER A 458 -8.22 -21.09 -6.34
N HIS A 459 -7.97 -22.37 -6.60
CA HIS A 459 -7.49 -23.33 -5.60
C HIS A 459 -6.09 -23.02 -5.04
N LEU A 460 -5.22 -22.30 -5.77
CA LEU A 460 -3.87 -21.94 -5.33
C LEU A 460 -3.86 -20.74 -4.36
N PHE A 461 -4.95 -19.98 -4.32
CA PHE A 461 -5.07 -18.79 -3.49
C PHE A 461 -5.00 -19.12 -1.99
N LEU A 462 -5.75 -20.12 -1.52
CA LEU A 462 -5.80 -20.46 -0.09
C LEU A 462 -4.44 -21.00 0.43
N PRO A 463 -3.75 -21.91 -0.27
CA PRO A 463 -2.37 -22.29 0.05
C PRO A 463 -1.41 -21.09 0.10
N PHE A 464 -1.52 -20.14 -0.84
CA PHE A 464 -0.70 -18.93 -0.85
C PHE A 464 -0.91 -18.09 0.41
N VAL A 465 -2.16 -17.84 0.81
CA VAL A 465 -2.47 -17.07 2.03
C VAL A 465 -1.93 -17.76 3.28
N VAL A 466 -2.11 -19.09 3.40
CA VAL A 466 -1.61 -19.86 4.55
C VAL A 466 -0.09 -19.79 4.64
N LEU A 467 0.62 -20.06 3.53
CA LEU A 467 2.08 -20.03 3.50
C LEU A 467 2.64 -18.62 3.74
N SER A 468 2.04 -17.59 3.12
CA SER A 468 2.47 -16.19 3.34
C SER A 468 2.25 -15.74 4.80
N CYS A 469 1.17 -16.17 5.44
CA CYS A 469 0.90 -15.89 6.86
C CYS A 469 1.91 -16.63 7.76
N LEU A 470 2.19 -17.91 7.49
CA LEU A 470 3.19 -18.68 8.25
C LEU A 470 4.60 -18.10 8.11
N ALA A 471 5.01 -17.72 6.90
CA ALA A 471 6.27 -17.02 6.66
C ALA A 471 6.32 -15.69 7.45
N GLY A 472 5.24 -14.90 7.42
CA GLY A 472 5.11 -13.67 8.19
C GLY A 472 5.23 -13.87 9.71
N ILE A 473 4.63 -14.94 10.26
CA ILE A 473 4.74 -15.31 11.69
C ILE A 473 6.21 -15.63 12.03
N LEU A 474 6.89 -16.42 11.21
CA LEU A 474 8.27 -16.82 11.44
C LEU A 474 9.23 -15.61 11.36
N ALA A 475 9.09 -14.78 10.33
CA ALA A 475 9.87 -13.56 10.17
C ALA A 475 9.70 -12.61 11.37
N SER A 476 8.46 -12.42 11.82
CA SER A 476 8.14 -11.51 12.92
C SER A 476 8.55 -12.05 14.31
N THR A 477 8.74 -13.37 14.46
CA THR A 477 9.28 -13.98 15.68
C THR A 477 10.72 -13.51 15.97
N SER A 478 11.49 -13.19 14.93
CA SER A 478 12.86 -12.66 15.02
C SER A 478 12.92 -11.17 15.40
N HIS A 479 11.81 -10.43 15.37
CA HIS A 479 11.81 -8.99 15.62
C HIS A 479 12.19 -8.64 17.07
N THR A 480 11.51 -9.24 18.06
CA THR A 480 11.75 -8.97 19.50
C THR A 480 13.17 -9.35 19.96
N PRO A 481 13.71 -10.52 19.60
CA PRO A 481 15.09 -10.90 19.92
C PRO A 481 16.13 -9.98 19.28
N SER A 482 15.95 -9.59 18.02
CA SER A 482 16.83 -8.64 17.34
C SER A 482 16.87 -7.28 18.04
N PHE A 483 15.71 -6.79 18.49
CA PHE A 483 15.65 -5.56 19.30
C PHE A 483 16.39 -5.72 20.64
N MET A 484 16.26 -6.88 21.28
CA MET A 484 16.92 -7.17 22.55
C MET A 484 18.43 -7.40 22.43
N LEU A 485 18.92 -7.90 21.29
CA LEU A 485 20.35 -7.95 20.98
C LEU A 485 20.96 -6.55 21.03
N ILE A 486 20.34 -5.57 20.36
CA ILE A 486 20.79 -4.17 20.36
C ILE A 486 20.87 -3.63 21.79
N LEU A 487 19.81 -3.79 22.58
CA LEU A 487 19.75 -3.28 23.95
C LEU A 487 20.77 -3.94 24.91
N ARG A 488 21.22 -5.16 24.60
CA ARG A 488 22.19 -5.90 25.43
C ARG A 488 23.63 -5.73 24.96
N SER A 489 23.86 -5.39 23.69
CA SER A 489 25.20 -5.17 23.12
C SER A 489 25.77 -3.79 23.36
N ILE A 490 24.94 -2.81 23.75
CA ILE A 490 25.33 -1.40 23.87
C ILE A 490 25.41 -0.99 25.33
N GLN A 491 26.38 -0.12 25.64
CA GLN A 491 26.55 0.46 26.97
C GLN A 491 25.29 1.23 27.40
N PRO A 492 24.90 1.18 28.69
CA PRO A 492 23.64 1.76 29.18
C PRO A 492 23.48 3.25 28.88
N GLU A 493 24.57 3.99 28.74
CA GLU A 493 24.60 5.42 28.41
C GLU A 493 24.13 5.70 26.96
N ASP A 494 24.36 4.76 26.03
CA ASP A 494 24.14 4.95 24.59
C ASP A 494 22.84 4.28 24.07
N LYS A 495 22.13 3.51 24.91
CA LYS A 495 21.01 2.65 24.45
C LYS A 495 19.88 3.44 23.79
N SER A 496 19.44 4.53 24.39
CA SER A 496 18.35 5.37 23.85
C SER A 496 18.75 5.98 22.50
N PHE A 497 20.00 6.44 22.40
CA PHE A 497 20.55 7.02 21.19
C PHE A 497 20.69 5.98 20.07
N ALA A 498 21.19 4.79 20.39
CA ALA A 498 21.32 3.69 19.43
C ALA A 498 19.97 3.18 18.91
N VAL A 499 18.93 3.12 19.74
CA VAL A 499 17.57 2.81 19.30
C VAL A 499 17.02 3.93 18.39
N GLY A 500 17.30 5.20 18.71
CA GLY A 500 16.96 6.33 17.84
C GLY A 500 17.62 6.24 16.46
N ILE A 501 18.93 5.96 16.41
CA ILE A 501 19.67 5.74 15.16
C ILE A 501 19.08 4.58 14.38
N GLN A 502 18.78 3.46 15.03
CA GLN A 502 18.18 2.29 14.39
C GLN A 502 16.88 2.68 13.68
N PHE A 503 15.92 3.32 14.35
CA PHE A 503 14.67 3.74 13.72
C PHE A 503 14.88 4.75 12.59
N MET A 504 15.82 5.67 12.73
CA MET A 504 16.20 6.61 11.67
C MET A 504 16.72 5.87 10.43
N LEU A 505 17.64 4.91 10.62
CA LEU A 505 18.19 4.10 9.54
C LEU A 505 17.13 3.22 8.89
N LEU A 506 16.22 2.62 9.66
CA LEU A 506 15.08 1.87 9.11
C LEU A 506 14.20 2.77 8.23
N ARG A 507 13.89 3.99 8.68
CA ARG A 507 13.06 4.93 7.91
C ARG A 507 13.73 5.32 6.58
N VAL A 508 15.01 5.65 6.62
CA VAL A 508 15.74 6.16 5.44
C VAL A 508 16.17 5.03 4.50
N LEU A 509 16.76 3.96 5.02
CA LEU A 509 17.35 2.87 4.23
C LEU A 509 16.38 1.75 3.89
N ALA A 510 15.25 1.62 4.60
CA ALA A 510 14.28 0.56 4.34
C ALA A 510 12.97 1.11 3.74
N TRP A 511 12.32 2.04 4.43
CA TRP A 511 11.01 2.56 4.03
C TRP A 511 11.06 3.50 2.82
N MET A 512 12.19 4.15 2.56
CA MET A 512 12.37 4.96 1.35
C MET A 512 12.61 4.11 0.09
N PRO A 513 13.63 3.23 0.04
CA PRO A 513 13.89 2.47 -1.18
C PRO A 513 12.96 1.26 -1.34
N GLY A 514 12.45 0.66 -0.26
CA GLY A 514 11.65 -0.58 -0.32
C GLY A 514 10.45 -0.48 -1.25
N PRO A 515 9.46 0.38 -0.96
CA PRO A 515 8.31 0.58 -1.84
C PRO A 515 8.69 1.01 -3.27
N VAL A 516 9.71 1.87 -3.44
CA VAL A 516 10.16 2.31 -4.77
C VAL A 516 10.74 1.15 -5.59
N LEU A 517 11.54 0.27 -4.98
CA LEU A 517 12.10 -0.92 -5.63
C LEU A 517 11.01 -1.90 -6.05
N TYR A 518 10.05 -2.16 -5.15
CA TYR A 518 8.89 -3.00 -5.47
C TYR A 518 8.02 -2.37 -6.58
N GLY A 519 7.75 -1.07 -6.52
CA GLY A 519 7.03 -0.34 -7.56
C GLY A 519 7.71 -0.42 -8.92
N SER A 520 9.03 -0.19 -8.97
CA SER A 520 9.81 -0.34 -10.20
C SER A 520 9.78 -1.78 -10.72
N ALA A 521 9.89 -2.78 -9.83
CA ALA A 521 9.82 -4.18 -10.22
C ALA A 521 8.45 -4.54 -10.82
N ILE A 522 7.35 -3.99 -10.30
CA ILE A 522 6.00 -4.17 -10.84
C ILE A 522 5.88 -3.52 -12.24
N ASP A 523 6.38 -2.29 -12.40
CA ASP A 523 6.24 -1.58 -13.68
C ASP A 523 7.02 -2.27 -14.80
N THR A 524 8.16 -2.90 -14.49
CA THR A 524 8.94 -3.66 -15.48
C THR A 524 8.27 -4.94 -15.99
N THR A 525 7.15 -5.37 -15.39
CA THR A 525 6.36 -6.54 -15.85
C THR A 525 5.11 -6.15 -16.62
N CYS A 526 4.92 -4.86 -16.87
CA CYS A 526 3.79 -4.36 -17.65
C CYS A 526 3.90 -4.79 -19.12
N ILE A 527 2.84 -5.42 -19.63
CA ILE A 527 2.71 -5.79 -21.05
C ILE A 527 1.98 -4.69 -21.81
N LEU A 528 0.90 -4.15 -21.24
CA LEU A 528 0.09 -3.11 -21.88
C LEU A 528 -0.04 -1.87 -21.00
N TRP A 529 0.61 -0.79 -21.44
CA TRP A 529 0.52 0.53 -20.82
C TRP A 529 -0.70 1.30 -21.32
N GLU A 530 -1.43 1.95 -20.41
CA GLU A 530 -2.39 2.98 -20.79
C GLU A 530 -1.66 4.22 -21.32
N LYS A 531 -2.20 4.85 -22.37
CA LYS A 531 -1.69 6.12 -22.90
C LYS A 531 -2.72 7.22 -22.67
N LYS A 532 -2.38 8.20 -21.82
CA LYS A 532 -3.16 9.44 -21.66
C LYS A 532 -2.38 10.58 -22.31
N CYS A 533 -2.94 11.22 -23.34
CA CYS A 533 -2.28 12.29 -24.12
C CYS A 533 -0.84 11.93 -24.54
N ASP A 534 -0.67 10.74 -25.13
CA ASP A 534 0.61 10.17 -25.58
C ASP A 534 1.69 9.95 -24.51
N ARG A 535 1.36 10.14 -23.23
CA ARG A 535 2.22 9.78 -22.09
C ARG A 535 1.82 8.42 -21.52
N LYS A 536 2.82 7.65 -21.06
CA LYS A 536 2.62 6.39 -20.35
C LYS A 536 1.94 6.66 -19.00
N ALA A 537 0.82 5.99 -18.76
CA ALA A 537 0.01 6.12 -17.55
C ALA A 537 0.04 4.79 -16.75
N ALA A 538 -1.08 4.37 -16.15
CA ALA A 538 -1.15 3.12 -15.40
C ALA A 538 -1.08 1.90 -16.33
N CYS A 539 -0.47 0.82 -15.85
CA CYS A 539 -0.46 -0.43 -16.60
C CYS A 539 -1.80 -1.17 -16.50
N ARG A 540 -2.32 -1.63 -17.64
CA ARG A 540 -3.59 -2.37 -17.76
C ARG A 540 -3.39 -3.88 -17.57
N TYR A 541 -2.39 -4.45 -18.25
CA TYR A 541 -2.06 -5.88 -18.20
C TYR A 541 -0.60 -6.12 -17.82
N TYR A 542 -0.38 -7.08 -16.93
CA TYR A 542 0.92 -7.50 -16.43
C TYR A 542 1.21 -8.94 -16.84
N ASP A 543 2.48 -9.27 -17.01
CA ASP A 543 2.91 -10.66 -17.06
C ASP A 543 2.93 -11.22 -15.65
N ASN A 544 1.95 -12.06 -15.32
CA ASN A 544 1.78 -12.63 -13.98
C ASN A 544 2.95 -13.54 -13.56
N ASN A 545 3.63 -14.20 -14.51
CA ASN A 545 4.76 -15.05 -14.17
C ASN A 545 5.98 -14.20 -13.78
N LEU A 546 6.29 -13.22 -14.61
CA LEU A 546 7.39 -12.29 -14.33
C LEU A 546 7.08 -11.42 -13.10
N PHE A 547 5.82 -11.02 -12.92
CA PHE A 547 5.37 -10.26 -11.76
C PHE A 547 5.58 -11.09 -10.49
N ARG A 548 5.11 -12.34 -10.44
CA ARG A 548 5.35 -13.24 -9.30
C ARG A 548 6.85 -13.39 -9.00
N GLN A 549 7.66 -13.70 -10.02
CA GLN A 549 9.09 -13.91 -9.85
C GLN A 549 9.83 -12.66 -9.36
N ARG A 550 9.55 -11.48 -9.90
CA ARG A 550 10.23 -10.24 -9.48
C ARG A 550 9.74 -9.76 -8.11
N TYR A 551 8.44 -9.81 -7.86
CA TYR A 551 7.84 -9.33 -6.62
C TYR A 551 8.24 -10.20 -5.41
N LEU A 552 8.04 -11.52 -5.52
CA LEU A 552 8.43 -12.45 -4.46
C LEU A 552 9.94 -12.72 -4.48
N GLY A 553 10.61 -12.59 -5.62
CA GLY A 553 12.07 -12.63 -5.70
C GLY A 553 12.73 -11.48 -4.91
N LEU A 554 12.15 -10.27 -4.93
CA LEU A 554 12.59 -9.18 -4.06
C LEU A 554 12.35 -9.49 -2.58
N GLN A 555 11.23 -10.15 -2.23
CA GLN A 555 11.00 -10.62 -0.86
C GLN A 555 12.13 -11.57 -0.45
N PHE A 556 12.43 -12.57 -1.27
CA PHE A 556 13.54 -13.49 -1.07
C PHE A 556 14.89 -12.80 -0.91
N PHE A 557 15.19 -11.83 -1.77
CA PHE A 557 16.43 -11.07 -1.72
C PHE A 557 16.61 -10.37 -0.37
N PHE A 558 15.56 -9.71 0.14
CA PHE A 558 15.60 -9.07 1.45
C PHE A 558 15.63 -10.07 2.61
N GLU A 559 14.93 -11.21 2.53
CA GLU A 559 15.01 -12.26 3.54
C GLU A 559 16.42 -12.85 3.63
N VAL A 560 17.07 -13.11 2.49
CA VAL A 560 18.47 -13.59 2.44
C VAL A 560 19.43 -12.52 2.96
N GLY A 561 19.21 -11.24 2.65
CA GLY A 561 20.02 -10.16 3.22
C GLY A 561 19.82 -9.95 4.72
N ALA A 562 18.74 -10.45 5.29
CA ALA A 562 18.47 -10.41 6.73
C ALA A 562 18.96 -11.63 7.50
N PHE A 563 19.13 -12.78 6.82
CA PHE A 563 19.78 -13.98 7.33
C PHE A 563 21.29 -13.79 7.46
#